data_AF-A0A1G9HJ03-F1
#
_entry.id   AF-A0A1G9HJ03-F1
#
_cell.length_a   1.000
_cell.length_b   1.000
_cell.length_c   1.000
_cell.angle_alpha   90.00
_cell.angle_beta   90.00
_cell.angle_gamma   90.00
#
_symmetry.space_group_name_H-M   'P 1'
#
loop_
_entity.id
_entity.type
_entity.pdbx_description
1 polymer ?
#
loop_
_entity_poly.entity_id
_entity_poly.type
_entity_poly.pdbx_seq_one_letter_code
_entity_poly.pdbx_strand_id
1 'polypeptide(L)'
;MNCIRCNAPNAPEAKFCKNCGTTMITPEIQAKDDHQTIKALLIIIGVDYLLSMVMFLIQKLVTPFVSQNGGDFARIDLIYKVYGWTSDIVTLAVMLFFLVTIKNQTVKTALIVFIVLRFIIMIGYRVFPFFL
;
A
#
# COMPACT_ATOMS: atom_id res chain seq x y z
N MET A 1 -8.59 29.44 -20.21
CA MET A 1 -8.75 30.40 -19.09
C MET A 1 -7.50 31.25 -18.95
N ASN A 2 -7.60 32.44 -18.36
CA ASN A 2 -6.44 33.33 -18.20
C ASN A 2 -5.78 33.13 -16.84
N CYS A 3 -4.46 33.28 -16.79
CA CYS A 3 -3.70 33.17 -15.55
C CYS A 3 -4.01 34.32 -14.60
N ILE A 4 -4.35 34.02 -13.34
CA ILE A 4 -4.63 35.04 -12.32
C ILE A 4 -3.45 35.97 -12.03
N ARG A 5 -2.21 35.54 -12.32
CA ARG A 5 -0.99 36.30 -12.00
C ARG A 5 -0.49 37.15 -13.16
N CYS A 6 -0.47 36.61 -14.38
CA CYS A 6 0.10 37.30 -15.54
C CYS A 6 -0.89 37.49 -16.70
N ASN A 7 -2.15 37.10 -16.51
CA ASN A 7 -3.25 37.18 -17.48
C ASN A 7 -3.01 36.46 -18.83
N ALA A 8 -1.95 35.65 -18.93
CA ALA A 8 -1.66 34.92 -20.15
C ALA A 8 -2.75 33.87 -20.47
N PRO A 9 -3.17 33.73 -21.74
CA PRO A 9 -4.16 32.74 -22.14
C PRO A 9 -3.57 31.33 -22.08
N ASN A 10 -4.24 30.46 -21.33
CA ASN A 10 -3.88 29.06 -21.14
C ASN A 10 -5.06 28.14 -21.48
N ALA A 11 -4.75 26.88 -21.81
CA ALA A 11 -5.76 25.85 -21.99
C ALA A 11 -6.59 25.68 -20.68
N PRO A 12 -7.88 25.34 -20.76
CA PRO A 12 -8.73 25.15 -19.57
C PRO A 12 -8.17 24.09 -18.61
N GLU A 13 -7.56 23.04 -19.14
CA GLU A 13 -6.99 21.90 -18.41
C GLU A 13 -5.57 22.18 -17.85
N ALA A 14 -4.98 23.34 -18.14
CA ALA A 14 -3.58 23.59 -17.84
C ALA A 14 -3.35 23.66 -16.32
N LYS A 15 -2.54 22.74 -15.76
CA LYS A 15 -2.19 22.74 -14.33
C LYS A 15 -1.28 23.91 -13.93
N PHE A 16 -0.42 24.34 -14.85
CA PHE A 16 0.52 25.45 -14.67
C PHE A 16 0.43 26.44 -15.83
N CYS A 17 0.65 27.71 -15.53
CA CYS A 17 0.69 28.75 -16.54
C CYS A 17 1.92 28.56 -17.45
N LYS A 18 1.72 28.48 -18.77
CA LYS A 18 2.81 28.34 -19.75
C LYS A 18 3.80 29.51 -19.78
N ASN A 19 3.40 30.67 -19.26
CA ASN A 19 4.23 31.89 -19.29
C ASN A 19 4.97 32.12 -17.97
N CYS A 20 4.28 32.02 -16.83
CA CYS A 20 4.85 32.37 -15.52
C CYS A 20 4.94 31.22 -14.52
N GLY A 21 4.56 29.99 -14.91
CA GLY A 21 4.64 28.80 -14.05
C GLY A 21 3.68 28.76 -12.86
N THR A 22 2.83 29.78 -12.67
CA THR A 22 1.87 29.81 -11.55
C THR A 22 0.86 28.68 -11.68
N THR A 23 0.58 27.99 -10.57
CA THR A 23 -0.49 26.98 -10.49
C THR A 23 -1.82 27.61 -10.86
N MET A 24 -2.49 26.95 -11.79
CA MET A 24 -3.77 27.39 -12.35
C MET A 24 -4.95 26.61 -11.74
N ILE A 25 -4.63 25.60 -10.91
CA ILE A 25 -5.59 24.77 -10.18
C ILE A 25 -6.08 25.55 -8.96
N THR A 26 -7.39 25.57 -8.72
CA THR A 26 -7.93 26.19 -7.50
C THR A 26 -7.61 25.32 -6.28
N PRO A 27 -7.51 25.92 -5.08
CA PRO A 27 -7.29 25.18 -3.84
C PRO A 27 -8.34 24.06 -3.62
N GLU A 28 -9.58 24.29 -4.05
CA GLU A 28 -10.68 23.33 -3.95
C GLU A 28 -10.48 22.10 -4.85
N ILE A 29 -10.08 22.31 -6.11
CA ILE A 29 -9.79 21.22 -7.05
C ILE A 29 -8.56 20.44 -6.58
N GLN A 30 -7.54 21.15 -6.08
CA GLN A 30 -6.34 20.51 -5.55
C GLN A 30 -6.65 19.66 -4.30
N ALA A 31 -7.45 20.18 -3.36
CA ALA A 31 -7.87 19.42 -2.18
C ALA A 31 -8.70 18.18 -2.53
N LYS A 32 -9.56 18.28 -3.56
CA LYS A 32 -10.35 17.13 -4.04
C LYS A 32 -9.47 16.05 -4.67
N ASP A 33 -8.48 16.44 -5.49
CA ASP A 33 -7.53 15.52 -6.13
C ASP A 33 -6.63 14.81 -5.09
N ASP A 34 -6.13 15.56 -4.10
CA ASP A 34 -5.35 15.02 -2.98
C ASP A 34 -6.18 14.01 -2.18
N HIS A 35 -7.44 14.32 -1.88
CA HIS A 35 -8.35 13.41 -1.16
C HIS A 35 -8.62 12.12 -1.95
N GLN A 36 -8.79 12.22 -3.26
CA GLN A 36 -9.01 11.05 -4.13
C GLN A 36 -7.75 10.17 -4.19
N THR A 37 -6.58 10.76 -4.31
CA THR A 37 -5.30 10.04 -4.34
C THR A 37 -5.04 9.35 -2.99
N ILE A 38 -5.31 10.03 -1.88
CA ILE A 38 -5.21 9.45 -0.53
C ILE A 38 -6.16 8.25 -0.38
N LYS A 39 -7.42 8.37 -0.81
CA LYS A 39 -8.38 7.27 -0.75
C LYS A 39 -7.92 6.07 -1.57
N ALA A 40 -7.44 6.29 -2.79
CA ALA A 40 -6.92 5.23 -3.64
C ALA A 40 -5.74 4.51 -2.99
N LEU A 41 -4.79 5.25 -2.41
CA LEU A 41 -3.64 4.67 -1.71
C LEU A 41 -4.07 3.78 -0.54
N LEU A 42 -4.98 4.27 0.31
CA LEU A 42 -5.47 3.49 1.45
C LEU A 42 -6.21 2.23 1.03
N ILE A 43 -6.97 2.28 -0.08
CA ILE A 43 -7.64 1.10 -0.64
C ILE A 43 -6.61 0.07 -1.10
N ILE A 44 -5.58 0.49 -1.85
CA ILE A 44 -4.54 -0.42 -2.35
C ILE A 44 -3.83 -1.12 -1.19
N ILE A 45 -3.45 -0.37 -0.15
CA ILE A 45 -2.81 -0.92 1.06
C ILE A 45 -3.76 -1.88 1.78
N GLY A 46 -5.05 -1.53 1.89
CA GLY A 46 -6.05 -2.40 2.51
C GLY A 46 -6.25 -3.72 1.75
N VAL A 47 -6.25 -3.67 0.41
CA VAL A 47 -6.36 -4.87 -0.44
C VAL A 47 -5.12 -5.76 -0.31
N ASP A 48 -3.91 -5.18 -0.34
CA ASP A 48 -2.66 -5.92 -0.13
C ASP A 48 -2.64 -6.61 1.24
N TYR A 49 -3.11 -5.90 2.27
CA TYR A 49 -3.26 -6.45 3.61
C TYR A 49 -4.25 -7.62 3.65
N LEU A 50 -5.41 -7.50 3.01
CA LEU A 50 -6.42 -8.56 2.94
C LEU A 50 -5.87 -9.81 2.24
N LEU A 51 -5.18 -9.63 1.11
CA LEU A 51 -4.53 -10.75 0.39
C LEU A 51 -3.49 -11.43 1.27
N SER A 52 -2.68 -10.66 2.00
CA SER A 52 -1.69 -11.18 2.93
C SER A 52 -2.34 -11.98 4.07
N MET A 53 -3.47 -11.51 4.59
CA MET A 53 -4.25 -12.21 5.62
C MET A 53 -4.84 -13.52 5.09
N VAL A 54 -5.40 -13.53 3.88
CA VAL A 54 -5.94 -14.74 3.24
C VAL A 54 -4.83 -15.78 3.03
N MET A 55 -3.66 -15.34 2.55
CA MET A 55 -2.51 -16.23 2.37
C MET A 55 -2.02 -16.82 3.69
N PHE A 56 -2.00 -16.03 4.78
CA PHE A 56 -1.70 -16.52 6.12
C PHE A 56 -2.69 -17.59 6.58
N LEU A 57 -4.00 -17.37 6.37
CA LEU A 57 -5.03 -18.35 6.73
C LEU A 57 -4.90 -19.64 5.92
N ILE A 58 -4.66 -19.55 4.60
CA ILE A 58 -4.41 -20.73 3.76
C ILE A 58 -3.21 -21.50 4.31
N GLN A 59 -2.12 -20.79 4.61
CA GLN A 59 -0.92 -21.43 5.14
C GLN A 59 -1.20 -22.13 6.48
N LYS A 60 -1.89 -21.48 7.42
CA LYS A 60 -2.10 -22.05 8.77
C LYS A 60 -3.24 -23.06 8.87
N LEU A 61 -4.29 -22.96 8.05
CA LEU A 61 -5.45 -23.87 8.10
C LEU A 61 -5.38 -24.98 7.06
N VAL A 62 -5.01 -24.65 5.82
CA VAL A 62 -5.12 -25.59 4.69
C VAL A 62 -3.86 -26.47 4.60
N THR A 63 -2.68 -25.90 4.81
CA THR A 63 -1.41 -26.64 4.72
C THR A 63 -1.34 -27.84 5.69
N PRO A 64 -1.69 -27.73 7.00
CA PRO A 64 -1.64 -28.90 7.88
C PRO A 64 -2.71 -29.94 7.52
N PHE A 65 -3.90 -29.50 7.10
CA PHE A 65 -4.98 -30.41 6.70
C PHE A 65 -4.62 -31.23 5.45
N VAL A 66 -4.00 -30.60 4.45
CA VAL A 66 -3.58 -31.30 3.23
C VAL A 66 -2.29 -32.12 3.48
N SER A 67 -1.46 -31.73 4.44
CA SER A 67 -0.26 -32.49 4.87
C SER A 67 -0.60 -33.85 5.45
N GLN A 68 -1.70 -33.94 6.20
CA GLN A 68 -2.20 -35.23 6.69
C GLN A 68 -2.68 -36.16 5.55
N ASN A 69 -2.99 -35.63 4.37
CA ASN A 69 -3.51 -36.39 3.23
C ASN A 69 -2.45 -36.75 2.17
N GLY A 70 -1.15 -36.58 2.46
CA GLY A 70 -0.06 -37.08 1.59
C GLY A 70 0.27 -36.22 0.37
N GLY A 71 -0.07 -34.92 0.37
CA GLY A 71 0.33 -33.99 -0.69
C GLY A 71 1.85 -33.71 -0.72
N ASP A 72 2.40 -33.31 -1.88
CA ASP A 72 3.81 -32.93 -2.03
C ASP A 72 4.04 -31.46 -1.62
N PHE A 73 4.43 -31.25 -0.36
CA PHE A 73 4.59 -29.92 0.25
C PHE A 73 5.92 -29.25 -0.02
N ALA A 74 6.92 -29.97 -0.54
CA ALA A 74 8.29 -29.43 -0.64
C ALA A 74 8.38 -28.25 -1.62
N ARG A 75 7.64 -28.31 -2.74
CA ARG A 75 7.56 -27.20 -3.71
C ARG A 75 6.71 -26.04 -3.22
N ILE A 76 5.64 -26.35 -2.49
CA ILE A 76 4.72 -25.35 -1.94
C ILE A 76 5.45 -24.55 -0.86
N ASP A 77 6.05 -25.21 0.13
CA ASP A 77 6.78 -24.56 1.22
C ASP A 77 7.87 -23.60 0.72
N LEU A 78 8.64 -24.00 -0.30
CA LEU A 78 9.73 -23.17 -0.85
C LEU A 78 9.21 -21.88 -1.50
N ILE A 79 8.10 -21.96 -2.25
CA ILE A 79 7.44 -20.80 -2.85
C ILE A 79 6.93 -19.87 -1.74
N TYR A 80 6.22 -20.39 -0.74
CA TYR A 80 5.67 -19.58 0.35
C TYR A 80 6.77 -18.94 1.21
N LYS A 81 7.88 -19.63 1.43
CA LYS A 81 8.99 -19.14 2.25
C LYS A 81 9.77 -18.03 1.56
N VAL A 82 10.07 -18.18 0.26
CA VAL A 82 10.79 -17.17 -0.52
C VAL A 82 9.88 -15.98 -0.84
N TYR A 83 8.67 -16.23 -1.34
CA TYR A 83 7.72 -15.17 -1.70
C TYR A 83 7.23 -14.39 -0.48
N GLY A 84 6.96 -15.07 0.64
CA GLY A 84 6.52 -14.42 1.88
C GLY A 84 7.57 -13.44 2.41
N TRP A 85 8.85 -13.81 2.36
CA TRP A 85 9.94 -12.92 2.79
C TRP A 85 10.12 -11.70 1.89
N THR A 86 10.13 -11.90 0.57
CA THR A 86 10.33 -10.80 -0.36
C THR A 86 9.15 -9.83 -0.35
N SER A 87 7.92 -10.35 -0.35
CA SER A 87 6.71 -9.54 -0.28
C SER A 87 6.66 -8.66 0.97
N ASP A 88 6.91 -9.23 2.16
CA ASP A 88 6.89 -8.45 3.41
C ASP A 88 7.92 -7.32 3.43
N ILE A 89 9.15 -7.59 2.97
CA ILE A 89 10.21 -6.57 2.90
C ILE A 89 9.85 -5.46 1.92
N VAL A 90 9.40 -5.82 0.72
CA VAL A 90 9.02 -4.85 -0.31
C VAL A 90 7.86 -3.99 0.18
N THR A 91 6.81 -4.58 0.75
CA THR A 91 5.67 -3.83 1.26
C THR A 91 6.06 -2.91 2.41
N LEU A 92 6.92 -3.34 3.34
CA LEU A 92 7.45 -2.48 4.41
C LEU A 92 8.26 -1.31 3.84
N ALA A 93 9.13 -1.55 2.87
CA ALA A 93 9.91 -0.49 2.23
C ALA A 93 9.00 0.55 1.53
N VAL A 94 7.97 0.08 0.82
CA VAL A 94 6.98 0.94 0.16
C VAL A 94 6.19 1.76 1.19
N MET A 95 5.72 1.14 2.27
CA MET A 95 4.99 1.86 3.33
C MET A 95 5.86 2.91 4.02
N LEU A 96 7.14 2.61 4.30
CA LEU A 96 8.09 3.57 4.85
C LEU A 96 8.35 4.73 3.88
N PHE A 97 8.50 4.45 2.59
CA PHE A 97 8.64 5.48 1.56
C PHE A 97 7.43 6.43 1.53
N PHE A 98 6.21 5.88 1.60
CA PHE A 98 4.99 6.68 1.66
C PHE A 98 4.87 7.48 2.97
N LEU A 99 5.31 6.93 4.11
CA LEU A 99 5.33 7.64 5.38
C LEU A 99 6.17 8.92 5.34
N VAL A 100 7.28 8.89 4.61
CA VAL A 100 8.17 10.06 4.42
C VAL A 100 7.58 11.03 3.40
N THR A 101 7.03 10.53 2.30
CA THR A 101 6.57 11.35 1.17
C THR A 101 5.25 12.09 1.46
N ILE A 102 4.32 11.45 2.17
CA ILE A 102 2.98 11.99 2.38
C ILE A 102 3.01 13.01 3.50
N LYS A 103 2.43 14.20 3.28
CA LYS A 103 2.33 15.25 4.31
C LYS A 103 1.10 15.13 5.21
N ASN A 104 0.05 14.44 4.77
CA ASN A 104 -1.21 14.33 5.48
C ASN A 104 -1.07 13.46 6.75
N GLN A 105 -1.41 14.02 7.92
CA GLN A 105 -1.22 13.31 9.19
C GLN A 105 -2.16 12.12 9.40
N THR A 106 -3.42 12.20 8.95
CA THR A 106 -4.35 11.08 9.05
C THR A 106 -3.82 9.85 8.31
N VAL A 107 -3.22 10.07 7.14
CA VAL A 107 -2.62 9.00 6.32
C VAL A 107 -1.36 8.45 6.97
N LYS A 108 -0.51 9.31 7.54
CA LYS A 108 0.65 8.85 8.31
C LYS A 108 0.26 7.96 9.48
N THR A 109 -0.73 8.37 10.27
CA THR A 109 -1.24 7.57 11.39
C THR A 109 -1.77 6.23 10.92
N ALA A 110 -2.57 6.20 9.84
CA ALA A 110 -3.06 4.95 9.25
C ALA A 110 -1.91 4.05 8.77
N LEU A 111 -0.92 4.61 8.07
CA LEU A 111 0.28 3.88 7.61
C LEU A 111 1.05 3.28 8.78
N ILE A 112 1.23 4.01 9.89
CA ILE A 112 1.91 3.49 11.09
C ILE A 112 1.16 2.28 11.64
N VAL A 113 -0.18 2.36 11.74
CA VAL A 113 -1.01 1.23 12.19
C VAL A 113 -0.82 0.02 11.27
N PHE A 114 -0.86 0.22 9.94
CA PHE A 114 -0.62 -0.86 8.98
C PHE A 114 0.79 -1.46 9.08
N ILE A 115 1.82 -0.65 9.29
CA ILE A 115 3.19 -1.12 9.49
C ILE A 115 3.28 -1.99 10.75
N VAL A 116 2.74 -1.52 11.88
CA VAL A 116 2.73 -2.29 13.14
C VAL A 116 1.99 -3.61 12.96
N LEU A 117 0.81 -3.57 12.35
CA LEU A 117 0.01 -4.77 12.08
C LEU A 117 0.75 -5.74 11.15
N ARG A 118 1.45 -5.23 10.13
CA ARG A 118 2.30 -6.04 9.25
C ARG A 118 3.43 -6.70 10.01
N PHE A 119 4.09 -5.99 10.93
CA PHE A 119 5.12 -6.56 11.80
C PHE A 119 4.56 -7.70 12.68
N ILE A 120 3.37 -7.53 13.25
CA ILE A 120 2.71 -8.57 14.04
C ILE A 120 2.46 -9.82 13.19
N ILE A 121 1.92 -9.67 11.97
CA ILE A 121 1.72 -10.80 11.04
C ILE A 121 3.05 -11.42 10.63
N MET A 122 4.05 -10.61 10.33
CA MET A 122 5.38 -11.06 9.92
C MET A 122 6.03 -11.93 10.99
N ILE A 123 5.91 -11.53 12.26
CA ILE A 123 6.32 -12.30 13.45
C ILE A 123 5.43 -13.54 13.60
N GLY A 124 4.12 -13.38 13.48
CA GLY A 124 3.12 -14.46 13.51
C GLY A 124 3.44 -15.61 12.57
N TYR A 125 3.80 -15.28 11.33
CA TYR A 125 4.15 -16.19 10.25
C TYR A 125 5.44 -16.97 10.53
N ARG A 126 6.42 -16.34 11.21
CA ARG A 126 7.79 -16.84 11.33
C ARG A 126 8.13 -17.44 12.69
N VAL A 127 7.60 -16.88 13.76
CA VAL A 127 7.97 -17.23 15.16
C VAL A 127 7.07 -18.30 15.74
N PHE A 128 5.81 -18.39 15.32
CA PHE A 128 4.92 -19.46 15.78
C PHE A 128 5.01 -20.66 14.83
N PRO A 129 5.73 -21.73 15.22
CA PRO A 129 5.75 -22.95 14.43
C PRO A 129 4.32 -23.51 14.26
N PHE A 130 4.14 -24.30 13.20
CA PHE A 130 2.93 -25.08 12.96
C PHE A 130 2.70 -26.07 14.11
N PHE A 131 2.02 -25.63 15.17
CA PHE A 131 1.53 -26.51 16.21
C PHE A 131 0.05 -26.25 16.40
N LEU A 132 -0.73 -26.91 15.55
CA LEU A 132 -2.05 -27.46 15.85
C LEU A 132 -2.28 -28.65 14.92
#